data_AF-A0A258C4K3-F1
#
_entry.id   AF-A0A258C4K3-F1
#
_cell.length_a   1.000
_cell.length_b   1.000
_cell.length_c   1.000
_cell.angle_alpha   90.00
_cell.angle_beta   90.00
_cell.angle_gamma   90.00
#
_symmetry.space_group_name_H-M   'P 1'
#
loop_
_entity.id
_entity.type
_entity.pdbx_description
1 polymer ?
#
loop_
_entity_poly.entity_id
_entity_poly.type
_entity_poly.pdbx_seq_one_letter_code
_entity_poly.pdbx_strand_id
1 'polypeptide(L)'
;MVTNVTNFSRSGLYDWMAQRVSAVVLAVYFLFLIGYLVVNPGLEYAQWHALFSTSWMRIFSLLALVSLSVHAWVGMWTISTDYLTNMAIGKWAT
;
A
#
# COMPACT_ATOMS: atom_id res chain seq x y z
N MET A 1 0.31 -26.16 5.75
CA MET A 1 1.01 -24.85 5.75
C MET A 1 1.74 -24.74 4.44
N VAL A 2 1.42 -23.76 3.59
CA VAL A 2 2.11 -23.57 2.31
C VAL A 2 3.39 -22.78 2.60
N THR A 3 4.54 -23.45 2.56
CA THR A 3 5.86 -22.87 2.83
C THR A 3 6.49 -22.35 1.53
N ASN A 4 5.80 -21.46 0.83
CA ASN A 4 6.37 -20.85 -0.37
C ASN A 4 7.22 -19.64 0.03
N VAL A 5 8.48 -19.59 -0.41
CA VAL A 5 9.49 -18.60 0.05
C VAL A 5 9.09 -17.16 -0.31
N THR A 6 8.20 -17.00 -1.30
CA THR A 6 7.67 -15.72 -1.77
C THR A 6 6.46 -15.21 -0.97
N ASN A 7 5.90 -16.02 -0.07
CA ASN A 7 4.80 -15.59 0.79
C ASN A 7 5.33 -14.72 1.94
N PHE A 8 4.80 -13.49 2.05
CA PHE A 8 5.31 -12.44 2.95
C PHE A 8 5.34 -12.86 4.42
N SER A 9 4.23 -13.38 4.94
CA SER A 9 4.11 -13.76 6.36
C SER A 9 4.14 -15.26 6.62
N ARG A 10 4.21 -16.07 5.55
CA ARG A 10 4.07 -17.55 5.53
C ARG A 10 2.75 -18.06 6.11
N SER A 11 1.74 -17.20 6.19
CA SER A 11 0.41 -17.49 6.73
C SER A 11 -0.64 -16.60 6.07
N GLY A 12 -1.61 -17.24 5.42
CA GLY A 12 -2.71 -16.51 4.78
C GLY A 12 -3.49 -15.61 5.74
N LEU A 13 -3.58 -15.94 7.03
CA LEU A 13 -4.26 -15.11 8.03
C LEU A 13 -3.48 -13.82 8.33
N TYR A 14 -2.15 -13.90 8.42
CA TYR A 14 -1.31 -12.71 8.64
C TYR A 14 -1.28 -11.81 7.40
N ASP A 15 -1.17 -12.39 6.20
CA ASP A 15 -1.27 -11.64 4.93
C ASP A 15 -2.64 -10.97 4.80
N TRP A 16 -3.71 -11.68 5.18
CA TRP A 16 -5.06 -11.14 5.22
C TRP A 16 -5.13 -9.92 6.14
N MET A 17 -4.63 -10.03 7.37
CA MET A 17 -4.65 -8.93 8.34
C MET A 17 -3.81 -7.73 7.87
N ALA A 18 -2.60 -8.00 7.36
CA ALA A 18 -1.69 -6.99 6.83
C ALA A 18 -2.33 -6.18 5.71
N GLN A 19 -3.09 -6.82 4.82
CA GLN A 19 -3.89 -6.16 3.79
C GLN A 19 -4.93 -5.18 4.35
N ARG A 20 -5.66 -5.55 5.41
CA ARG A 20 -6.73 -4.69 5.98
C ARG A 20 -6.14 -3.50 6.72
N VAL A 21 -5.13 -3.74 7.55
CA VAL A 21 -4.47 -2.67 8.32
C VAL A 21 -3.82 -1.67 7.37
N SER A 22 -3.06 -2.14 6.38
CA SER A 22 -2.45 -1.25 5.37
C SER A 22 -3.50 -0.49 4.56
N ALA A 23 -4.61 -1.13 4.17
CA ALA A 23 -5.70 -0.47 3.46
C ALA A 23 -6.33 0.67 4.28
N VAL A 24 -6.56 0.48 5.58
CA VAL A 24 -7.11 1.53 6.45
C VAL A 24 -6.12 2.70 6.57
N VAL A 25 -4.83 2.43 6.78
CA VAL A 25 -3.81 3.49 6.86
C VAL A 25 -3.74 4.30 5.57
N LEU A 26 -3.74 3.62 4.41
CA LEU A 26 -3.75 4.27 3.10
C LEU A 26 -5.03 5.07 2.86
N ALA A 27 -6.19 4.52 3.20
CA ALA A 27 -7.47 5.20 3.04
C ALA A 27 -7.51 6.49 3.85
N VAL A 28 -7.11 6.47 5.12
CA VAL A 28 -7.07 7.67 5.96
C VAL A 28 -6.07 8.69 5.41
N TYR A 29 -4.90 8.25 4.93
CA TYR A 29 -3.89 9.13 4.30
C TYR A 29 -4.40 9.83 3.04
N PHE A 30 -4.98 9.08 2.11
CA PHE A 30 -5.50 9.67 0.87
C PHE A 30 -6.74 10.51 1.11
N LEU A 31 -7.65 10.12 2.00
CA LEU A 31 -8.81 10.95 2.36
C LEU A 31 -8.37 12.27 2.98
N PHE A 32 -7.35 12.24 3.85
CA PHE A 32 -6.77 13.47 4.41
C PHE A 32 -6.21 14.37 3.30
N LEU A 33 -5.38 13.84 2.40
CA LEU A 33 -4.80 14.62 1.31
C LEU A 33 -5.85 15.18 0.35
N ILE A 34 -6.83 14.36 -0.05
CA ILE A 34 -7.94 14.79 -0.90
C ILE A 34 -8.73 15.90 -0.19
N GLY A 35 -9.09 15.70 1.09
CA GLY A 35 -9.78 16.71 1.88
C GLY A 35 -8.98 18.02 1.99
N TYR A 36 -7.67 17.93 2.18
CA TYR A 36 -6.79 19.09 2.22
C TYR A 36 -6.80 19.85 0.89
N LEU A 37 -6.72 19.16 -0.25
CA LEU A 37 -6.77 19.78 -1.57
C LEU A 37 -8.13 20.42 -1.86
N VAL A 38 -9.24 19.77 -1.45
CA VAL A 38 -10.60 20.28 -1.66
C VAL A 38 -10.87 21.54 -0.83
N VAL A 39 -10.39 21.59 0.41
CA VAL A 39 -10.62 22.73 1.33
C VAL A 39 -9.67 23.90 1.07
N ASN A 40 -8.58 23.70 0.31
CA ASN A 40 -7.60 24.74 -0.02
C ASN A 40 -7.55 25.01 -1.54
N PRO A 41 -8.61 25.58 -2.15
CA PRO A 41 -8.60 25.96 -3.55
C PRO A 41 -7.56 27.08 -3.78
N GLY A 42 -6.63 26.88 -4.72
CA GLY A 42 -5.52 27.82 -4.96
C GLY A 42 -4.26 27.55 -4.14
N LEU A 43 -4.12 26.34 -3.58
CA LEU A 43 -2.93 25.88 -2.87
C LEU A 43 -1.62 26.24 -3.60
N GLU A 44 -0.76 27.02 -2.93
CA GLU A 44 0.56 27.39 -3.44
C GLU A 44 1.67 26.48 -2.89
N TYR A 45 2.84 26.53 -3.53
CA TYR A 45 4.02 25.76 -3.12
C TYR A 45 4.40 25.99 -1.65
N ALA A 46 4.37 27.23 -1.17
CA ALA A 46 4.76 27.55 0.21
C ALA A 46 3.87 26.84 1.24
N GLN A 47 2.56 26.79 0.99
CA GLN A 47 1.59 26.13 1.86
C GLN A 47 1.75 24.60 1.82
N TRP A 48 1.94 24.03 0.62
CA TRP A 48 2.19 22.60 0.47
C TRP A 48 3.50 22.18 1.16
N HIS A 49 4.57 22.95 0.94
CA HIS A 49 5.85 22.74 1.60
C HIS A 49 5.71 22.84 3.13
N ALA A 50 4.96 23.83 3.63
CA ALA A 50 4.71 23.97 5.07
C ALA A 50 4.04 22.72 5.66
N LEU A 51 2.98 22.19 5.04
CA LEU A 51 2.30 20.97 5.49
C LEU A 51 3.29 19.80 5.62
N PHE A 52 4.05 19.51 4.55
CA PHE A 52 5.01 18.39 4.51
C PHE A 52 6.30 18.66 5.29
N SER A 53 6.54 19.89 5.73
CA SER A 53 7.65 20.20 6.63
C SER A 53 7.39 19.78 8.08
N THR A 54 6.11 19.64 8.48
CA THR A 54 5.73 19.26 9.84
C THR A 54 6.05 17.80 10.16
N SER A 55 6.53 17.52 11.38
CA SER A 55 6.96 16.19 11.78
C SER A 55 5.85 15.14 11.70
N TRP A 56 4.62 15.51 12.09
CA TRP A 56 3.49 14.57 12.05
C TRP A 56 3.13 14.17 10.61
N MET A 57 3.18 15.11 9.66
CA MET A 57 2.89 14.80 8.26
C MET A 57 3.96 13.91 7.64
N ARG A 58 5.23 14.13 8.01
CA ARG A 58 6.35 13.26 7.60
C ARG A 58 6.17 11.84 8.12
N ILE A 59 5.84 11.67 9.42
CA ILE A 59 5.55 10.37 10.01
C ILE A 59 4.36 9.72 9.31
N PHE A 60 3.29 10.48 9.06
CA PHE A 60 2.11 9.96 8.39
C PHE A 60 2.41 9.49 6.96
N SER A 61 3.20 10.26 6.21
CA SER A 61 3.64 9.89 4.86
C SER A 61 4.54 8.66 4.85
N LEU A 62 5.44 8.52 5.86
CA LEU A 62 6.27 7.33 6.02
C LEU A 62 5.44 6.09 6.35
N LEU A 63 4.44 6.22 7.23
CA LEU A 63 3.50 5.14 7.52
C LEU A 63 2.69 4.74 6.28
N ALA A 64 2.27 5.71 5.47
CA ALA A 64 1.60 5.45 4.20
C ALA A 64 2.53 4.72 3.23
N LEU A 65 3.81 5.09 3.14
CA LEU A 65 4.78 4.43 2.27
C LEU A 65 5.04 2.97 2.66
N VAL A 66 5.21 2.70 3.96
CA VAL A 66 5.36 1.33 4.48
C VAL A 66 4.09 0.52 4.23
N SER A 67 2.92 1.12 4.51
CA SER A 67 1.62 0.48 4.27
C SER A 67 1.43 0.16 2.78
N LEU A 68 1.80 1.07 1.88
CA LEU A 68 1.75 0.86 0.44
C LEU A 68 2.65 -0.30 0.02
N SER A 69 3.85 -0.39 0.57
CA SER A 69 4.79 -1.47 0.26
C SER A 69 4.23 -2.84 0.65
N VAL A 70 3.65 -2.95 1.85
CA VAL A 70 3.00 -4.19 2.32
C VAL A 70 1.75 -4.51 1.50
N HIS A 71 0.90 -3.50 1.25
CA HIS A 71 -0.34 -3.65 0.50
C HIS A 71 -0.08 -4.08 -0.94
N ALA A 72 0.86 -3.42 -1.61
CA ALA A 72 1.25 -3.76 -2.98
C ALA A 72 1.90 -5.14 -3.05
N TRP A 73 2.80 -5.48 -2.10
CA TRP A 73 3.45 -6.79 -2.10
C TRP A 73 2.45 -7.95 -2.00
N VAL A 74 1.57 -7.93 -0.98
CA VAL A 74 0.59 -9.00 -0.78
C VAL A 74 -0.40 -9.03 -1.95
N GLY A 75 -0.87 -7.86 -2.41
CA GLY A 75 -1.84 -7.79 -3.51
C GLY A 75 -1.28 -8.30 -4.84
N MET A 76 -0.06 -7.86 -5.20
CA MET A 76 0.60 -8.32 -6.42
C MET A 76 0.99 -9.79 -6.34
N TRP A 77 1.37 -10.29 -5.17
CA TRP A 77 1.62 -11.72 -4.98
C TRP A 77 0.35 -12.54 -5.22
N THR A 78 -0.77 -12.16 -4.61
CA THR A 78 -2.07 -12.85 -4.84
C THR A 78 -2.47 -12.82 -6.31
N ILE A 79 -2.38 -11.67 -6.98
CA ILE A 79 -2.68 -11.59 -8.43
C ILE A 79 -1.74 -12.50 -9.22
N SER A 80 -0.45 -12.51 -8.89
CA SER A 80 0.54 -13.32 -9.59
C SER A 80 0.23 -14.81 -9.44
N THR A 81 -0.04 -15.28 -8.22
CA THR A 81 -0.33 -16.70 -7.96
C THR A 81 -1.66 -17.17 -8.53
N ASP A 82 -2.65 -16.27 -8.63
CA ASP A 82 -3.98 -16.63 -9.12
C ASP A 82 -4.04 -16.63 -10.66
N TYR A 83 -3.33 -15.72 -11.32
CA TYR A 83 -3.50 -15.48 -12.76
C TYR A 83 -2.31 -15.88 -13.63
N LEU A 84 -1.08 -15.95 -13.10
CA LEU A 84 0.11 -16.36 -13.88
C LEU A 84 0.23 -17.88 -13.98
N THR A 85 -0.79 -18.50 -14.58
CA THR A 85 -0.90 -19.95 -14.76
C THR A 85 -0.07 -20.48 -15.93
N ASN A 86 0.13 -21.80 -16.01
CA ASN A 86 0.80 -22.45 -17.16
C ASN A 86 0.15 -22.10 -18.51
N MET A 87 -1.16 -21.87 -18.52
CA MET A 87 -1.86 -21.43 -19.73
C MET A 87 -1.49 -19.98 -20.10
N ALA A 88 -1.26 -19.11 -19.11
CA ALA A 88 -0.92 -17.71 -19.34
C ALA A 88 0.55 -17.49 -19.70
N ILE A 89 1.48 -18.22 -19.06
CA ILE A 89 2.93 -17.97 -19.20
C ILE A 89 3.78 -19.23 -19.45
N GLY A 90 3.14 -20.35 -19.80
CA GLY A 90 3.81 -21.59 -20.18
C GLY A 90 4.67 -22.15 -19.04
N LYS A 91 5.85 -22.66 -19.39
CA LYS A 91 6.83 -23.25 -18.45
C LYS A 91 7.36 -22.31 -17.36
N TRP A 92 7.02 -21.01 -17.43
CA TRP A 92 7.42 -20.00 -16.46
C TRP A 92 6.36 -19.77 -15.37
N ALA A 93 5.22 -20.45 -15.47
CA ALA A 93 4.24 -20.45 -14.39
C ALA A 93 4.82 -21.14 -13.16
N THR A 94 4.78 -20.42 -12.05
CA THR A 94 5.29 -20.86 -10.75
C THR A 94 4.50 -22.01 -10.17
#